data_AF-A0AAU7IFJ6-F1
#
_entry.id   AF-A0AAU7IFJ6-F1
#
_cell.length_a   1.000
_cell.length_b   1.000
_cell.length_c   1.000
_cell.angle_alpha   90.00
_cell.angle_beta   90.00
_cell.angle_gamma   90.00
#
_symmetry.space_group_name_H-M   'P 1'
#
loop_
_entity.id
_entity.type
_entity.pdbx_description
1 polymer ?
#
loop_
_entity_poly.entity_id
_entity_poly.type
_entity_poly.pdbx_seq_one_letter_code
_entity_poly.pdbx_strand_id
1 'polypeptide(L)' 'MVFSVSEEVTAKEGGPRMIVTGYASGMVECRWYDGFGVKREAFREDELVPGERSPLRRMPEYRRLA' A
#
# COMPACT_ATOMS: atom_id res chain seq x y z
N MET A 1 12.54 6.51 -3.50
CA MET A 1 12.21 5.24 -2.82
C MET A 1 11.63 4.34 -3.89
N VAL A 2 12.06 3.08 -4.02
CA VAL A 2 11.57 2.22 -5.12
C VAL A 2 10.39 1.41 -4.61
N PHE A 3 9.20 1.66 -5.16
CA PHE A 3 7.99 0.89 -4.85
C PHE A 3 7.91 -0.38 -5.68
N SER A 4 7.36 -1.45 -5.10
CA SER A 4 7.07 -2.69 -5.81
C SER A 4 5.59 -2.84 -6.13
N VAL A 5 5.26 -3.53 -7.23
CA VAL A 5 3.88 -3.95 -7.49
C VAL A 5 3.38 -4.82 -6.33
N SER A 6 2.13 -4.62 -5.91
CA SER A 6 1.49 -5.21 -4.73
C SER A 6 1.91 -4.61 -3.38
N GLU A 7 2.76 -3.59 -3.36
CA GLU A 7 3.09 -2.87 -2.14
C GLU A 7 1.90 -1.99 -1.70
N GLU A 8 1.64 -1.97 -0.39
CA GLU A 8 0.68 -1.04 0.21
C GLU A 8 1.34 0.34 0.35
N VAL A 9 0.62 1.38 -0.05
CA VAL A 9 1.08 2.77 0.03
C VAL A 9 -0.07 3.69 0.45
N THR A 10 0.26 4.85 0.99
CA THR A 10 -0.67 5.95 1.26
C THR A 10 -0.05 7.25 0.76
N ALA A 11 -0.86 8.23 0.35
CA ALA A 11 -0.34 9.57 0.05
C ALA A 11 0.17 10.25 1.33
N LYS A 12 1.21 11.09 1.19
CA LYS A 12 1.78 11.88 2.29
C LYS A 12 0.76 12.81 2.95
N GLU A 13 -0.13 13.38 2.15
CA GLU A 13 -1.23 14.24 2.60
C GLU A 13 -2.35 13.43 3.30
N GLY A 14 -2.19 12.12 3.43
CA GLY A 14 -3.20 11.20 3.93
C GLY A 14 -4.16 10.76 2.83
N GLY A 15 -5.12 9.91 3.21
CA GLY A 15 -6.10 9.35 2.27
C GLY A 15 -6.25 7.83 2.40
N PRO A 16 -6.87 7.19 1.41
CA PRO A 16 -7.09 5.75 1.43
C PRO A 16 -5.76 5.00 1.32
N ARG A 17 -5.72 3.80 1.92
CA ARG A 17 -4.64 2.84 1.66
C ARG A 17 -4.82 2.28 0.25
N MET A 18 -3.74 2.33 -0.52
CA MET A 18 -3.72 1.94 -1.93
C MET A 18 -2.71 0.82 -2.17
N ILE A 19 -2.88 0.10 -3.28
CA ILE A 19 -1.97 -0.94 -3.75
C ILE A 19 -1.30 -0.45 -5.03
N VAL A 20 0.04 -0.56 -5.07
CA VAL A 20 0.82 -0.27 -6.27
C VAL A 20 0.55 -1.35 -7.33
N THR A 21 0.25 -0.92 -8.54
CA THR A 21 -0.07 -1.80 -9.68
C THR A 21 0.81 -1.57 -10.90
N GLY A 22 1.56 -0.47 -10.94
CA GLY A 22 2.49 -0.17 -12.00
C GLY A 22 3.45 0.93 -11.62
N TYR A 23 4.59 0.98 -12.31
CA TYR A 23 5.60 2.00 -12.14
C TYR A 23 6.19 2.37 -13.49
N ALA A 24 6.21 3.66 -13.82
CA ALA A 24 6.81 4.16 -15.04
C ALA A 24 7.29 5.61 -14.86
N SER A 25 8.56 5.87 -15.18
CA SER A 25 9.11 7.23 -15.26
C SER A 25 8.87 8.10 -14.01
N GLY A 26 9.05 7.55 -12.80
CA GLY A 26 8.82 8.27 -11.54
C GLY A 26 7.34 8.39 -11.13
N MET A 27 6.43 7.78 -11.88
CA MET A 27 5.00 7.70 -11.57
C MET A 27 4.64 6.30 -11.08
N VAL A 28 3.81 6.23 -10.05
CA VAL A 28 3.34 5.00 -9.41
C VAL A 28 1.84 4.88 -9.61
N GLU A 29 1.38 3.91 -10.42
CA GLU A 29 -0.04 3.62 -10.55
C GLU A 29 -0.54 2.90 -9.30
N CYS A 30 -1.53 3.49 -8.64
CA CYS A 30 -2.13 3.00 -7.42
C CYS A 30 -3.61 2.68 -7.64
N ARG A 31 -4.10 1.65 -6.93
CA ARG A 31 -5.51 1.25 -6.91
C ARG A 31 -6.03 1.08 -5.50
N TRP A 32 -7.28 1.48 -5.27
CA TRP A 32 -7.97 1.25 -4.02
C TRP A 32 -9.47 1.08 -4.25
N TYR A 33 -10.17 0.59 -3.25
CA TYR A 33 -11.63 0.51 -3.23
C TYR A 33 -12.17 1.62 -2.34
N ASP A 34 -13.09 2.44 -2.85
CA ASP A 34 -13.65 3.59 -2.12
C ASP A 34 -14.99 3.27 -1.42
N GLY A 35 -15.44 2.02 -1.48
CA GLY A 35 -16.76 1.60 -1.01
C GLY A 35 -17.78 1.39 -2.13
N PHE A 36 -17.57 2.00 -3.30
CA PHE A 36 -18.47 1.92 -4.46
C PHE A 36 -17.82 1.28 -5.68
N GLY A 37 -16.51 1.44 -5.84
CA GLY A 37 -15.78 0.89 -6.97
C GLY A 37 -14.27 0.95 -6.79
N VAL A 38 -13.58 0.36 -7.77
CA VAL A 38 -12.11 0.43 -7.84
C VAL A 38 -11.72 1.78 -8.44
N LYS A 39 -10.95 2.56 -7.69
CA LYS A 39 -10.31 3.79 -8.15
C LYS A 39 -8.87 3.52 -8.60
N ARG A 40 -8.38 4.38 -9.48
CA ARG A 40 -7.07 4.32 -10.13
C ARG A 40 -6.52 5.73 -10.22
N GLU A 41 -5.30 5.91 -9.74
CA GLU A 41 -4.59 7.19 -9.84
C GLU A 41 -3.09 6.96 -9.89
N ALA A 42 -2.38 7.84 -10.60
CA ALA A 42 -0.93 7.81 -10.68
C ALA A 42 -0.36 8.96 -9.85
N PHE A 43 0.52 8.62 -8.91
CA PHE A 43 1.18 9.58 -8.03
C PHE A 43 2.66 9.67 -8.38
N ARG A 44 3.31 10.77 -8.01
CA ARG A 44 4.78 10.77 -8.02
C ARG A 44 5.30 9.90 -6.89
N GLU A 45 6.46 9.29 -7.08
CA GLU A 45 7.10 8.50 -6.02
C GLU A 45 7.25 9.27 -4.70
N ASP A 46 7.59 10.56 -4.78
CA ASP A 46 7.80 11.40 -3.61
C ASP A 46 6.50 11.88 -2.96
N GLU A 47 5.33 11.60 -3.53
CA GLU A 47 4.03 11.88 -2.91
C GLU A 47 3.54 10.73 -2.03
N LEU A 48 4.17 9.56 -2.11
CA LEU A 48 3.74 8.35 -1.43
C LEU A 48 4.62 7.99 -0.24
N VAL A 49 4.00 7.36 0.75
CA VAL A 49 4.66 6.66 1.85
C VAL A 49 4.28 5.17 1.80
N PRO A 50 5.22 4.26 2.04
CA PRO A 50 4.88 2.85 2.21
C PRO A 50 3.92 2.68 3.38
N GLY A 51 2.90 1.86 3.18
CA GLY A 51 2.04 1.42 4.26
C GLY A 51 2.88 0.71 5.31
N GLU A 52 2.62 1.00 6.59
CA GLU A 52 3.20 0.21 7.66
C GLU A 52 2.89 -1.26 7.40
N ARG A 53 3.92 -2.05 7.11
CA ARG A 53 3.87 -3.50 7.25
C ARG A 53 3.67 -3.73 8.73
N SER A 54 2.42 -3.70 9.16
CA SER A 54 2.10 -4.04 10.54
C SER A 54 2.74 -5.39 10.83
N PRO A 55 3.56 -5.53 11.89
CA PRO A 55 4.14 -6.82 12.27
C PRO A 55 3.06 -7.86 12.60
N LEU A 56 1.77 -7.51 12.55
CA LEU A 56 0.59 -8.34 12.81
C LEU A 56 0.34 -9.45 11.77
N ARG A 57 1.25 -9.68 10.81
CA ARG A 57 1.39 -11.00 10.16
C ARG A 57 2.44 -11.92 10.81
N ARG A 58 3.02 -11.55 11.96
CA ARG A 58 3.49 -12.55 12.92
C ARG A 58 2.24 -13.15 13.54
N MET A 59 1.97 -14.40 13.18
CA MET A 59 0.99 -15.23 13.87
C MET A 59 1.10 -15.02 15.39
N PRO A 60 -0.01 -14.84 16.12
CA PRO A 60 0.05 -14.85 17.57
C PRO A 60 0.56 -16.22 18.03
N GLU A 61 1.61 -16.23 18.86
CA GLU A 61 2.21 -17.42 19.48
C GLU A 61 1.28 -18.09 20.51
N TYR A 62 0.00 -18.33 20.22
CA TYR A 62 -0.90 -18.98 21.19
C TYR A 62 -1.00 -20.50 21.03
N ARG A 63 -0.22 -21.12 20.12
CA ARG A 63 -0.19 -22.58 19.94
C ARG A 63 0.89 -23.28 20.77
N ARG A 64 1.06 -22.89 22.03
CA ARG A 64 1.92 -23.61 22.97
C ARG A 64 1.38 -23.56 24.40
N LEU A 65 0.21 -24.15 24.61
CA LEU A 65 -0.14 -24.70 25.92
C LEU A 65 -0.53 -26.16 25.68
N ALA A 66 0.43 -27.03 25.99
CA ALA A 66 0.22 -28.44 26.30
C ALA A 66 -0.03 -28.55 27.81
#